data_AF-A0A0F4ZK30-F1
#
_entry.id   AF-A0A0F4ZK30-F1
#
_cell.length_a   1.000
_cell.length_b   1.000
_cell.length_c   1.000
_cell.angle_alpha   90.00
_cell.angle_beta   90.00
_cell.angle_gamma   90.00
#
_symmetry.space_group_name_H-M   'P 1'
#
loop_
_entity.id
_entity.type
_entity.pdbx_description
1 polymer ?
#
loop_
_entity_poly.entity_id
_entity_poly.type
_entity_poly.pdbx_seq_one_letter_code
_entity_poly.pdbx_strand_id
1 'polypeptide(L)'
;MSEDSGSEDHRGTPEAPGRVVTLIERSYWEQLNDTHHEAPQKVWGVAYRIKPEHIAEVKEYLDIREINGYSVHHKPFQPADGSAPIRALVYIGTPDNEQFVGVQDPNNLAAHIARSRGPSGLNSEYLLNLHTALEDLGVESSDSHISDLSQKVMALLGKNKASEAAAKLLA
;
A
#
# COMPACT_ATOMS: atom_id res chain seq x y z
N MET A 1 27.22 14.46 -1.59
CA MET A 1 26.68 14.09 -0.28
C MET A 1 25.25 14.56 -0.21
N SER A 2 24.33 13.63 -0.40
CA SER A 2 22.93 13.66 0.05
C SER A 2 22.33 12.36 -0.48
N GLU A 3 22.58 11.29 0.27
CA GLU A 3 21.78 10.07 0.27
C GLU A 3 20.43 10.44 0.86
N ASP A 4 19.33 10.18 0.16
CA ASP A 4 17.98 10.26 0.73
C ASP A 4 17.14 9.19 0.04
N SER A 5 16.68 8.25 0.84
CA SER A 5 16.29 6.91 0.45
C SER A 5 14.81 6.65 0.74
N GLY A 6 14.04 6.43 -0.31
CA GLY A 6 13.29 5.19 -0.35
C GLY A 6 11.82 5.16 0.09
N SER A 7 11.51 4.32 1.06
CA SER A 7 10.17 4.15 1.66
C SER A 7 10.16 4.76 3.06
N GLU A 8 11.26 5.42 3.38
CA GLU A 8 11.68 5.90 4.67
C GLU A 8 11.11 7.31 4.94
N ASP A 9 10.45 7.94 3.97
CA ASP A 9 10.03 9.35 4.04
C ASP A 9 8.52 9.58 4.16
N HIS A 10 7.70 8.53 4.06
CA HIS A 10 6.25 8.69 4.15
C HIS A 10 5.66 8.04 5.39
N ARG A 11 5.72 6.72 5.48
CA ARG A 11 5.04 5.92 6.51
C ARG A 11 6.01 5.22 7.48
N GLY A 12 7.30 5.50 7.38
CA GLY A 12 8.35 5.08 8.30
C GLY A 12 9.47 6.11 8.38
N THR A 13 10.64 5.67 8.85
CA THR A 13 11.91 6.41 8.83
C THR A 13 13.02 5.52 8.24
N PRO A 14 14.23 6.04 7.99
CA PRO A 14 15.33 5.20 7.49
C PRO A 14 15.68 4.03 8.38
N GLU A 15 15.67 4.27 9.69
CA GLU A 15 16.00 3.27 10.70
C GLU A 15 14.81 2.32 10.99
N ALA A 16 13.60 2.72 10.60
CA ALA A 16 12.35 2.00 10.86
C ALA A 16 11.37 2.16 9.68
N PRO A 17 11.65 1.53 8.52
CA PRO A 17 10.88 1.75 7.30
C PRO A 17 9.43 1.30 7.42
N GLY A 18 8.54 2.01 6.73
CA GLY A 18 7.12 1.66 6.66
C GLY A 18 6.87 0.45 5.76
N ARG A 19 5.59 0.15 5.56
CA ARG A 19 5.07 -0.84 4.61
C ARG A 19 3.94 -0.20 3.82
N VAL A 20 4.10 -0.14 2.51
CA VAL A 20 3.11 0.35 1.55
C VAL A 20 2.86 -0.72 0.50
N VAL A 21 1.75 -0.64 -0.22
CA VAL A 21 1.39 -1.66 -1.21
C VAL A 21 2.15 -1.45 -2.51
N THR A 22 2.45 -2.54 -3.21
CA THR A 22 2.89 -2.55 -4.60
C THR A 22 2.12 -3.61 -5.37
N LEU A 23 2.16 -3.54 -6.70
CA LEU A 23 1.61 -4.58 -7.56
C LEU A 23 2.72 -5.57 -7.95
N ILE A 24 2.38 -6.85 -7.99
CA ILE A 24 3.27 -7.89 -8.49
C ILE A 24 2.59 -8.65 -9.62
N GLU A 25 3.37 -9.10 -10.59
CA GLU A 25 2.86 -9.92 -11.68
C GLU A 25 2.30 -11.25 -11.14
N ARG A 26 1.24 -11.75 -11.77
CA ARG A 26 0.60 -13.01 -11.37
C ARG A 26 1.60 -14.18 -11.37
N SER A 27 2.44 -14.25 -12.41
CA SER A 27 3.47 -15.28 -12.54
C SER A 27 4.54 -15.21 -11.44
N TYR A 28 4.77 -14.04 -10.86
CA TYR A 28 5.67 -13.88 -9.71
C TYR A 28 4.96 -14.32 -8.42
N TRP A 29 3.71 -13.88 -8.21
CA TRP A 29 2.92 -14.29 -7.04
C TRP A 29 2.75 -15.81 -6.95
N GLU A 30 2.57 -16.51 -8.06
CA GLU A 30 2.44 -17.98 -8.09
C GLU A 30 3.71 -18.73 -7.62
N GLN A 31 4.86 -18.04 -7.57
CA GLN A 31 6.11 -18.59 -7.04
C GLN A 31 6.28 -18.33 -5.54
N LEU A 32 5.41 -17.48 -4.95
CA LEU A 32 5.46 -17.12 -3.55
C LEU A 32 4.73 -18.14 -2.69
N ASN A 33 5.30 -18.45 -1.53
CA ASN A 33 4.64 -19.26 -0.52
C ASN A 33 3.91 -18.33 0.48
N ASP A 34 2.83 -17.70 0.03
CA ASP A 34 2.03 -16.77 0.83
C ASP A 34 0.98 -17.51 1.68
N THR A 35 0.59 -16.90 2.79
CA THR A 35 -0.49 -17.41 3.67
C THR A 35 -1.85 -17.38 2.95
N HIS A 36 -2.02 -16.42 2.04
CA HIS A 36 -3.18 -16.34 1.15
C HIS A 36 -2.94 -17.27 -0.05
N HIS A 37 -3.63 -18.42 -0.08
CA HIS A 37 -3.43 -19.44 -1.11
C HIS A 37 -4.14 -19.10 -2.44
N GLU A 38 -4.96 -18.05 -2.44
CA GLU A 38 -5.67 -17.55 -3.61
C GLU A 38 -5.47 -16.04 -3.70
N ALA A 39 -5.32 -15.54 -4.92
CA ALA A 39 -5.33 -14.13 -5.23
C ALA A 39 -6.30 -13.86 -6.38
N PRO A 40 -7.05 -12.75 -6.34
CA PRO A 40 -7.98 -12.38 -7.40
C PRO A 40 -7.23 -12.15 -8.72
N GLN A 41 -7.91 -12.32 -9.84
CA GLN A 41 -7.33 -12.07 -11.16
C GLN A 41 -7.24 -10.57 -11.52
N LYS A 42 -7.91 -9.72 -10.74
CA LYS A 42 -7.95 -8.27 -10.93
C LYS A 42 -7.60 -7.58 -9.63
N VAL A 43 -6.99 -6.40 -9.76
CA VAL A 43 -6.81 -5.45 -8.66
C VAL A 43 -7.69 -4.24 -8.94
N TRP A 44 -8.46 -3.83 -7.95
CA TRP A 44 -9.34 -2.68 -8.06
C TRP A 44 -8.60 -1.39 -7.72
N GLY A 45 -9.02 -0.30 -8.36
CA GLY A 45 -8.44 1.01 -8.17
C GLY A 45 -9.14 2.06 -9.02
N VAL A 46 -8.56 3.25 -9.07
CA VAL A 46 -9.11 4.40 -9.80
C VAL A 46 -8.11 4.87 -10.84
N ALA A 47 -8.59 5.11 -12.06
CA ALA A 47 -7.83 5.79 -13.10
C ALA A 47 -8.17 7.28 -13.11
N TYR A 48 -7.17 8.13 -12.92
CA TYR A 48 -7.33 9.59 -12.97
C TYR A 48 -6.95 10.12 -14.35
N ARG A 49 -7.84 10.93 -14.95
CA ARG A 49 -7.53 11.65 -16.18
C ARG A 49 -6.93 13.01 -15.85
N ILE A 50 -5.68 13.20 -16.19
CA ILE A 50 -5.00 14.50 -16.08
C ILE A 50 -5.31 15.33 -17.33
N LYS A 51 -5.64 16.61 -17.14
CA LYS A 51 -5.84 17.52 -18.28
C LYS A 51 -4.52 17.72 -19.02
N PRO A 52 -4.50 17.82 -20.36
CA PRO A 52 -3.27 17.92 -21.15
C PRO A 52 -2.28 18.97 -20.66
N GLU A 53 -2.78 20.14 -20.27
CA GLU A 53 -1.99 21.27 -19.78
C GLU A 53 -1.25 21.01 -18.45
N HIS A 54 -1.69 20.02 -17.67
CA HIS A 54 -1.09 19.66 -16.38
C HIS A 54 -0.27 18.36 -16.42
N ILE A 55 -0.17 17.69 -17.57
CA ILE A 55 0.49 16.38 -17.65
C ILE A 55 1.95 16.47 -17.18
N ALA A 56 2.71 17.46 -17.66
CA ALA A 56 4.12 17.59 -17.32
C ALA A 56 4.32 17.86 -15.81
N GLU A 57 3.56 18.80 -15.26
CA GLU A 57 3.60 19.17 -13.84
C GLU A 57 3.21 18.00 -12.92
N VAL A 58 2.10 17.34 -13.22
CA VAL A 58 1.61 16.21 -12.43
C VAL A 58 2.57 15.03 -12.53
N LYS A 59 3.13 14.76 -13.72
CA LYS A 59 4.10 13.69 -13.89
C LYS A 59 5.37 13.95 -13.09
N GLU A 60 5.91 15.17 -13.13
CA GLU A 60 7.09 15.54 -12.34
C GLU A 60 6.84 15.36 -10.85
N TYR A 61 5.68 15.82 -10.35
CA TYR A 61 5.28 15.62 -8.97
C TYR A 61 5.19 14.14 -8.58
N LEU A 62 4.59 13.31 -9.43
CA LEU A 62 4.47 11.86 -9.20
C LEU A 62 5.83 11.17 -9.28
N ASP A 63 6.70 11.56 -10.21
CA ASP A 63 8.04 10.99 -10.35
C ASP A 63 8.88 11.24 -9.08
N ILE A 64 8.76 12.42 -8.45
CA ILE A 64 9.40 12.71 -7.16
C ILE A 64 8.79 11.88 -6.03
N ARG A 65 7.45 11.79 -5.98
CA ARG A 65 6.76 11.03 -4.92
C ARG A 65 7.08 9.54 -4.95
N GLU A 66 7.26 8.98 -6.15
CA GLU A 66 7.47 7.55 -6.37
C GLU A 66 8.95 7.23 -6.71
N ILE A 67 9.87 8.18 -6.52
CA ILE A 67 11.30 8.12 -6.91
C ILE A 67 12.04 6.89 -6.37
N ASN A 68 11.46 6.27 -5.35
CA ASN A 68 12.08 5.31 -4.49
C ASN A 68 11.79 3.87 -4.88
N GLY A 69 12.22 3.58 -6.10
CA GLY A 69 12.22 2.24 -6.68
C GLY A 69 10.86 1.76 -7.19
N TYR A 70 9.91 2.68 -7.35
CA TYR A 70 8.81 2.45 -8.27
C TYR A 70 9.26 2.80 -9.68
N SER A 71 8.88 1.97 -10.64
CA SER A 71 9.08 2.22 -12.06
C SER A 71 7.74 2.53 -12.73
N VAL A 72 7.78 3.31 -13.81
CA VAL A 72 6.60 3.64 -14.60
C VAL A 72 6.25 2.47 -15.52
N HIS A 73 5.06 1.92 -15.35
CA HIS A 73 4.47 0.93 -16.24
C HIS A 73 3.25 1.50 -16.91
N HIS A 74 2.91 0.93 -18.06
CA HIS A 74 1.61 1.16 -18.65
C HIS A 74 0.86 -0.16 -18.67
N LYS A 75 -0.34 -0.21 -18.08
CA LYS A 75 -1.17 -1.42 -17.97
C LYS A 75 -2.58 -1.15 -18.50
N PRO A 76 -3.29 -2.18 -19.02
CA PRO A 76 -4.70 -2.02 -19.36
C PRO A 76 -5.51 -1.78 -18.08
N PHE A 77 -6.38 -0.80 -18.10
CA PHE A 77 -7.38 -0.54 -17.06
C PHE A 77 -8.76 -0.79 -17.68
N GLN A 78 -9.55 -1.65 -17.05
CA GLN A 78 -10.93 -1.94 -17.45
C GLN A 78 -11.88 -1.11 -16.58
N PRO A 79 -12.54 -0.06 -17.13
CA PRO A 79 -13.54 0.70 -16.40
C PRO A 79 -14.68 -0.19 -15.89
N ALA A 80 -15.15 0.08 -14.68
CA ALA A 80 -16.21 -0.68 -14.02
C ALA A 80 -17.60 -0.51 -14.68
N ASP A 81 -17.79 0.58 -15.43
CA ASP A 81 -19.01 0.85 -16.19
C ASP A 81 -19.11 0.05 -17.50
N GLY A 82 -18.14 -0.83 -17.77
CA GLY A 82 -18.09 -1.65 -18.97
C GLY A 82 -17.57 -0.93 -20.21
N SER A 83 -17.08 0.31 -20.08
CA SER A 83 -16.43 1.03 -21.17
C SER A 83 -15.19 0.30 -21.68
N ALA A 84 -14.74 0.66 -22.89
CA ALA A 84 -13.56 0.05 -23.49
C ALA A 84 -12.32 0.22 -22.58
N PRO A 85 -11.42 -0.79 -22.53
CA PRO A 85 -10.17 -0.68 -21.79
C PRO A 85 -9.35 0.52 -22.22
N ILE A 86 -8.72 1.18 -21.26
CA ILE A 86 -7.78 2.29 -21.50
C ILE A 86 -6.36 1.89 -21.09
N ARG A 87 -5.37 2.50 -21.73
CA ARG A 87 -3.97 2.39 -21.30
C ARG A 87 -3.72 3.40 -20.20
N ALA A 88 -3.45 2.93 -18.99
CA ALA A 88 -3.15 3.77 -17.84
C ALA A 88 -1.68 3.67 -17.44
N LEU A 89 -1.11 4.79 -17.02
CA LEU A 89 0.18 4.85 -16.34
C LEU A 89 -0.01 4.38 -14.90
N VAL A 90 0.88 3.50 -14.42
CA VAL A 90 0.90 3.00 -13.05
C VAL A 90 2.35 2.89 -12.56
N TYR A 91 2.60 3.33 -11.33
CA TYR A 91 3.88 3.18 -10.67
C TYR A 91 3.90 1.82 -9.95
N ILE A 92 4.94 1.01 -10.17
CA ILE A 92 5.09 -0.32 -9.55
C ILE A 92 6.48 -0.47 -8.95
N GLY A 93 6.53 -0.79 -7.65
CA GLY A 93 7.75 -1.23 -6.97
C GLY A 93 7.97 -2.71 -7.29
N THR A 94 8.84 -2.97 -8.25
CA THR A 94 9.09 -4.32 -8.77
C THR A 94 9.98 -5.13 -7.82
N PRO A 95 9.97 -6.48 -7.90
CA PRO A 95 10.73 -7.32 -6.96
C PRO A 95 12.26 -7.14 -6.96
N ASP A 96 12.82 -6.51 -7.98
CA ASP A 96 14.23 -6.11 -8.10
C ASP A 96 14.57 -4.82 -7.31
N ASN A 97 13.57 -4.12 -6.77
CA ASN A 97 13.77 -2.99 -5.86
C ASN A 97 14.30 -3.46 -4.50
N GLU A 98 15.36 -2.81 -3.99
CA GLU A 98 15.97 -3.10 -2.68
C GLU A 98 14.99 -2.96 -1.50
N GLN A 99 13.92 -2.16 -1.65
CA GLN A 99 12.88 -1.99 -0.64
C GLN A 99 11.77 -3.03 -0.73
N PHE A 100 11.80 -3.92 -1.72
CA PHE A 100 10.85 -5.01 -1.85
C PHE A 100 11.15 -6.08 -0.79
N VAL A 101 10.31 -6.13 0.25
CA VAL A 101 10.49 -7.03 1.40
C VAL A 101 9.87 -8.42 1.22
N GLY A 102 9.20 -8.67 0.08
CA GLY A 102 8.59 -9.97 -0.22
C GLY A 102 7.48 -10.40 0.74
N VAL A 103 7.23 -11.71 0.76
CA VAL A 103 6.23 -12.34 1.65
C VAL A 103 6.65 -12.17 3.10
N GLN A 104 5.71 -11.76 3.95
CA GLN A 104 5.90 -11.63 5.38
C GLN A 104 4.77 -12.38 6.10
N ASP A 105 5.05 -12.88 7.30
CA ASP A 105 3.98 -13.37 8.18
C ASP A 105 2.97 -12.24 8.45
N PRO A 106 1.66 -12.45 8.23
CA PRO A 106 0.65 -11.41 8.38
C PRO A 106 0.59 -10.78 9.77
N ASN A 107 0.89 -11.53 10.84
CA ASN A 107 0.85 -10.99 12.19
C ASN A 107 2.07 -10.10 12.47
N ASN A 108 3.26 -10.51 12.00
CA ASN A 108 4.46 -9.69 12.06
C ASN A 108 4.32 -8.42 11.21
N LEU A 109 3.75 -8.53 10.02
CA LEU A 109 3.47 -7.39 9.15
C LEU A 109 2.48 -6.41 9.80
N ALA A 110 1.39 -6.92 10.38
CA ALA A 110 0.42 -6.10 11.09
C ALA A 110 1.04 -5.40 12.31
N ALA A 111 1.86 -6.11 13.10
CA ALA A 111 2.57 -5.54 14.24
C ALA A 111 3.54 -4.44 13.82
N HIS A 112 4.25 -4.65 12.69
CA HIS A 112 5.13 -3.65 12.12
C HIS A 112 4.35 -2.41 11.66
N ILE A 113 3.27 -2.58 10.90
CA ILE A 113 2.42 -1.46 10.45
C ILE A 113 1.81 -0.70 11.64
N ALA A 114 1.40 -1.39 12.70
CA ALA A 114 0.77 -0.77 13.86
C ALA A 114 1.73 0.17 14.63
N ARG A 115 3.04 -0.08 14.59
CA ARG A 115 4.06 0.73 15.28
C ARG A 115 4.75 1.76 14.38
N SER A 116 4.72 1.58 13.06
CA SER A 116 5.45 2.43 12.12
C SER A 116 4.78 3.79 11.92
N ARG A 117 5.61 4.84 11.84
CA ARG A 117 5.21 6.22 11.57
C ARG A 117 6.30 6.91 10.76
N GLY A 118 5.89 7.72 9.79
CA GLY A 118 6.79 8.60 9.07
C GLY A 118 6.29 10.04 8.98
N PRO A 119 6.95 10.89 8.19
CA PRO A 119 6.55 12.27 7.95
C PRO A 119 5.11 12.45 7.45
N SER A 120 4.57 11.47 6.73
CA SER A 120 3.17 11.48 6.23
C SER A 120 2.15 10.87 7.21
N GLY A 121 2.56 10.57 8.45
CA GLY A 121 1.68 10.05 9.51
C GLY A 121 1.87 8.57 9.81
N LEU A 122 0.87 7.97 10.46
CA LEU A 122 0.93 6.57 10.89
C LEU A 122 0.84 5.64 9.69
N ASN A 123 1.56 4.51 9.73
CA ASN A 123 1.44 3.50 8.68
C ASN A 123 0.07 2.80 8.74
N SER A 124 -0.51 2.66 9.94
CA SER A 124 -1.86 2.11 10.12
C SER A 124 -2.93 2.97 9.43
N GLU A 125 -2.83 4.30 9.48
CA GLU A 125 -3.76 5.20 8.77
C GLU A 125 -3.73 4.95 7.25
N TYR A 126 -2.55 4.73 6.67
CA TYR A 126 -2.43 4.39 5.26
C TYR A 126 -3.22 3.11 4.91
N LEU A 127 -3.01 2.04 5.67
CA LEU A 127 -3.67 0.75 5.42
C LEU A 127 -5.19 0.86 5.60
N LEU A 128 -5.65 1.51 6.68
CA LEU A 128 -7.08 1.61 6.98
C LEU A 128 -7.82 2.53 6.00
N ASN A 129 -7.16 3.60 5.53
CA ASN A 129 -7.72 4.44 4.47
C ASN A 129 -7.81 3.70 3.14
N LEU A 130 -6.82 2.87 2.80
CA LEU A 130 -6.87 2.02 1.61
C LEU A 130 -8.00 1.00 1.70
N HIS A 131 -8.14 0.31 2.85
CA HIS A 131 -9.24 -0.63 3.07
C HIS A 131 -10.60 0.06 2.91
N THR A 132 -10.78 1.21 3.55
CA THR A 132 -12.03 2.00 3.44
C THR A 132 -12.31 2.39 1.97
N ALA A 133 -11.29 2.90 1.26
CA ALA A 133 -11.44 3.27 -0.14
C ALA A 133 -11.82 2.09 -1.05
N LEU A 134 -11.30 0.88 -0.78
CA LEU A 134 -11.65 -0.32 -1.54
C LEU A 134 -13.10 -0.77 -1.26
N GLU A 135 -13.56 -0.69 -0.01
CA GLU A 135 -14.97 -0.98 0.33
C GLU A 135 -15.92 0.06 -0.30
N ASP A 136 -15.54 1.32 -0.33
CA ASP A 136 -16.32 2.41 -0.93
C ASP A 136 -16.44 2.30 -2.46
N LEU A 137 -15.50 1.64 -3.14
CA LEU A 137 -15.57 1.37 -4.57
C LEU A 137 -16.66 0.34 -4.93
N GLY A 138 -17.07 -0.50 -3.98
CA GLY A 138 -18.13 -1.49 -4.14
C GLY A 138 -17.82 -2.86 -3.51
N VAL A 139 -18.84 -3.72 -3.42
CA VAL A 139 -18.71 -5.04 -2.78
C VAL A 139 -17.67 -5.93 -3.50
N GLU A 140 -17.54 -5.81 -4.82
CA GLU A 140 -16.59 -6.62 -5.59
C GLU A 140 -15.13 -6.15 -5.46
N SER A 141 -14.88 -4.95 -4.94
CA SER A 141 -13.54 -4.39 -4.76
C SER A 141 -12.90 -4.68 -3.42
N SER A 142 -13.60 -5.41 -2.54
CA SER A 142 -13.01 -5.93 -1.32
C SER A 142 -11.81 -6.84 -1.64
N ASP A 143 -10.71 -6.59 -0.94
CA ASP A 143 -9.46 -7.34 -1.09
C ASP A 143 -9.18 -8.12 0.19
N SER A 144 -9.06 -9.44 0.09
CA SER A 144 -8.89 -10.32 1.25
C SER A 144 -7.59 -10.08 1.99
N HIS A 145 -6.50 -9.76 1.28
CA HIS A 145 -5.20 -9.48 1.89
C HIS A 145 -5.24 -8.16 2.67
N ILE A 146 -5.79 -7.11 2.06
CA ILE A 146 -5.96 -5.81 2.71
C ILE A 146 -6.92 -5.91 3.91
N SER A 147 -8.00 -6.66 3.77
CA SER A 147 -9.00 -6.85 4.84
C SER A 147 -8.43 -7.61 6.02
N ASP A 148 -7.75 -8.74 5.80
CA ASP A 148 -7.09 -9.52 6.85
C ASP A 148 -6.06 -8.67 7.61
N LEU A 149 -5.21 -7.95 6.87
CA LEU A 149 -4.18 -7.11 7.46
C LEU A 149 -4.79 -5.95 8.26
N SER A 150 -5.84 -5.31 7.75
CA SER A 150 -6.56 -4.22 8.42
C SER A 150 -7.19 -4.67 9.73
N GLN A 151 -7.83 -5.85 9.75
CA GLN A 151 -8.41 -6.44 10.96
C GLN A 151 -7.35 -6.72 12.02
N LYS A 152 -6.20 -7.28 11.63
CA LYS A 152 -5.08 -7.53 12.55
C LYS A 152 -4.53 -6.24 13.14
N VAL A 153 -4.33 -5.21 12.32
CA VAL A 153 -3.87 -3.88 12.78
C VAL A 153 -4.87 -3.25 13.75
N MET A 154 -6.18 -3.28 13.45
CA MET A 154 -7.21 -2.75 14.35
C MET A 154 -7.22 -3.49 15.69
N ALA A 155 -7.10 -4.81 15.70
CA ALA A 155 -7.05 -5.61 16.92
C ALA A 155 -5.85 -5.24 17.80
N LEU A 156 -4.67 -4.99 17.20
CA LEU A 156 -3.47 -4.55 17.91
C LEU A 156 -3.64 -3.15 18.50
N LEU A 157 -4.17 -2.20 17.72
CA LEU A 157 -4.41 -0.83 18.20
C LEU A 157 -5.45 -0.79 19.33
N GLY A 158 -6.48 -1.64 19.29
CA GLY A 158 -7.46 -1.78 20.36
C GLY A 158 -6.86 -2.30 21.67
N LYS A 159 -5.98 -3.31 21.59
CA LYS A 159 -5.24 -3.84 22.75
C LYS A 159 -4.32 -2.79 23.38
N ASN A 160 -3.61 -2.01 22.57
CA ASN A 160 -2.72 -0.95 23.04
C ASN A 160 -3.51 0.14 23.79
N LYS A 161 -4.63 0.60 23.23
CA LYS A 161 -5.51 1.59 23.89
C LYS A 161 -6.04 1.09 25.24
N ALA A 162 -6.45 -0.18 25.31
CA ALA A 162 -6.92 -0.77 26.55
C ALA A 162 -5.81 -0.86 27.61
N SER A 163 -4.59 -1.23 27.20
CA SER A 163 -3.43 -1.28 28.09
C SER A 163 -3.02 0.10 28.60
N GLU A 164 -3.02 1.12 27.76
CA GLU A 164 -2.73 2.51 28.16
C GLU A 164 -3.79 3.06 29.13
N ALA A 165 -5.07 2.76 28.89
CA ALA A 165 -6.15 3.15 29.79
C ALA A 165 -6.02 2.47 31.17
N ALA A 166 -5.69 1.17 31.20
CA ALA A 166 -5.45 0.45 32.44
C ALA A 166 -4.24 1.00 33.22
N ALA A 167 -3.14 1.32 32.54
CA ALA A 167 -1.96 1.92 33.16
C ALA A 167 -2.26 3.29 33.79
N LYS A 168 -3.09 4.12 33.15
CA LYS A 168 -3.54 5.41 33.69
C LYS A 168 -4.45 5.30 34.92
N LEU A 169 -5.17 4.18 35.08
CA LEU A 169 -6.03 3.95 36.25
C LEU A 169 -5.25 3.45 37.48
N LEU A 170 -4.02 2.98 37.28
CA LEU A 170 -3.15 2.43 38.33
C LEU A 170 -2.06 3.41 38.79
N ALA A 171 -1.95 4.58 38.15
CA ALA A 171 -1.02 5.67 38.48
C ALA A 171 -1.75 6.78 39.23
#